data_AF-A0A0S9CKL9-F1
#
_entry.id   AF-A0A0S9CKL9-F1
#
_cell.length_a   1.000
_cell.length_b   1.000
_cell.length_c   1.000
_cell.angle_alpha   90.00
_cell.angle_beta   90.00
_cell.angle_gamma   90.00
#
_symmetry.space_group_name_H-M   'P 1'
#
loop_
_entity.id
_entity.type
_entity.pdbx_description
1 polymer ?
#
loop_
_entity_poly.entity_id
_entity_poly.type
_entity_poly.pdbx_seq_one_letter_code
_entity_poly.pdbx_strand_id
1 'polypeptide(L)'
;MGADQNLDWAASAASVLEWWHDAGVDVSVGDEGFAWLETAARQAEARRSAPVPIEPRLPGRVGHAAAIVDDALPADHDAFTAWRIGDATPEARWGGAAIAASGPPGADLMVFVDCPERDDRDLLMEGDVGRLFERMLAAIGRSRADIGLASVCVRRPTTGRVPRDVEARLGEIARHHVSLAAPKRLLVMGDAASRAILSMNVADARGRFHTLNHKDGTVTQVVASHHPRFLLDRAAAKSEAWKDLLMLTGDVER
;
A
#
# COMPACT_ATOMS: atom_id res chain seq x y z
N MET A 1 29.08 -64.86 29.09
CA MET A 1 28.62 -64.42 27.74
C MET A 1 28.00 -63.05 27.91
N GLY A 2 28.79 -61.99 27.71
CA GLY A 2 28.28 -60.62 27.73
C GLY A 2 27.72 -60.29 26.35
N ALA A 3 26.44 -59.95 26.28
CA ALA A 3 25.85 -59.44 25.05
C ALA A 3 26.35 -58.01 24.84
N ASP A 4 27.04 -57.76 23.73
CA ASP A 4 27.30 -56.40 23.25
C ASP A 4 25.94 -55.72 23.03
N GLN A 5 25.66 -54.71 23.85
CA GLN A 5 24.52 -53.85 23.66
C GLN A 5 24.82 -52.98 22.45
N ASN A 6 24.32 -53.40 21.28
CA ASN A 6 24.36 -52.61 20.06
C ASN A 6 23.39 -51.42 20.21
N LEU A 7 23.80 -50.41 20.98
CA LEU A 7 23.06 -49.18 21.16
C LEU A 7 23.22 -48.33 19.90
N ASP A 8 22.16 -48.27 19.10
CA ASP A 8 22.05 -47.29 18.03
C ASP A 8 21.82 -45.91 18.65
N TRP A 9 22.92 -45.20 18.85
CA TRP A 9 22.94 -43.85 19.42
C TRP A 9 22.21 -42.84 18.51
N ALA A 10 22.20 -43.08 17.19
CA ALA A 10 21.55 -42.18 16.24
C ALA A 10 20.03 -42.32 16.35
N ALA A 11 19.52 -43.54 16.43
CA ALA A 11 18.09 -43.79 16.68
C ALA A 11 17.64 -43.23 18.04
N SER A 12 18.48 -43.39 19.07
CA SER A 12 18.18 -42.87 20.41
C SER A 12 18.16 -41.33 20.45
N ALA A 13 19.11 -40.68 19.78
CA ALA A 13 19.15 -39.22 19.68
C ALA A 13 17.95 -38.66 18.89
N ALA A 14 17.55 -39.34 17.80
CA ALA A 14 16.39 -38.95 17.01
C ALA A 14 15.09 -39.01 17.82
N SER A 15 14.88 -40.08 18.61
CA SER A 15 13.70 -40.23 19.46
C SER A 15 13.61 -39.14 20.54
N VAL A 16 14.74 -38.73 21.12
CA VAL A 16 14.77 -37.64 22.11
C VAL A 16 14.41 -36.30 21.47
N LEU A 17 14.92 -36.00 20.27
CA LEU A 17 14.60 -34.76 19.56
C LEU A 17 13.13 -34.70 19.12
N GLU A 18 12.56 -35.83 18.69
CA GLU A 18 11.16 -35.94 18.32
C GLU A 18 10.24 -35.68 19.52
N TRP A 19 10.60 -36.20 20.70
CA TRP A 19 9.87 -35.90 21.92
C TRP A 19 9.88 -34.41 22.28
N TRP A 20 11.02 -33.72 22.14
CA TRP A 20 11.11 -32.27 22.38
C TRP A 20 10.26 -31.47 21.38
N HIS A 21 10.20 -31.93 20.13
CA HIS A 21 9.34 -31.32 19.11
C HIS A 21 7.85 -31.44 19.49
N ASP A 22 7.40 -32.63 19.90
CA ASP A 22 6.02 -32.86 20.36
C ASP A 22 5.68 -32.09 21.63
N ALA A 23 6.68 -31.84 22.50
CA ALA A 23 6.54 -30.99 23.68
C ALA A 23 6.44 -29.49 23.34
N GLY A 24 6.50 -29.12 22.05
CA GLY A 24 6.36 -27.74 21.56
C GLY A 24 7.65 -26.93 21.62
N VAL A 25 8.81 -27.57 21.77
CA VAL A 25 10.12 -26.91 21.68
C VAL A 25 10.54 -26.86 20.21
N ASP A 26 10.37 -25.70 19.59
CA ASP A 26 10.65 -25.44 18.18
C ASP A 26 11.94 -24.63 17.94
N VAL A 27 12.57 -24.14 19.01
CA VAL A 27 13.83 -23.38 18.99
C VAL A 27 14.82 -23.90 20.03
N SER A 28 16.07 -24.08 19.62
CA SER A 28 17.19 -24.30 20.54
C SER A 28 17.58 -22.97 21.18
N VAL A 29 17.42 -22.87 22.50
CA VAL A 29 17.92 -21.72 23.28
C VAL A 29 19.26 -22.12 23.88
N GLY A 30 20.31 -21.36 23.57
CA GLY A 30 21.60 -21.49 24.26
C GLY A 30 21.59 -20.72 25.58
N ASP A 31 22.32 -21.20 26.58
CA ASP A 31 22.46 -20.52 27.87
C ASP A 31 23.36 -19.27 27.79
N GLU A 32 24.13 -19.12 26.72
CA GLU A 32 24.94 -17.92 26.47
C GLU A 32 24.09 -16.76 25.97
N GLY A 33 24.09 -15.64 26.72
CA GLY A 33 23.37 -14.43 26.35
C GLY A 33 23.91 -13.82 25.06
N PHE A 34 23.04 -13.63 24.06
CA PHE A 34 23.40 -12.99 22.80
C PHE A 34 23.33 -11.45 22.92
N ALA A 35 24.43 -10.74 22.62
CA ALA A 35 24.50 -9.29 22.68
C ALA A 35 23.84 -8.63 21.45
N TRP A 36 22.51 -8.64 21.40
CA TRP A 36 21.69 -8.12 20.31
C TRP A 36 22.02 -6.66 19.92
N LEU A 37 22.31 -5.82 20.92
CA LEU A 37 22.58 -4.39 20.73
C LEU A 37 23.95 -4.14 20.05
N GLU A 38 24.98 -4.90 20.43
CA GLU A 38 26.30 -4.78 19.82
C GLU A 38 26.32 -5.32 18.39
N THR A 39 25.55 -6.38 18.14
CA THR A 39 25.39 -6.96 16.80
C THR A 39 24.66 -5.97 15.89
N ALA A 40 23.57 -5.35 16.36
CA ALA A 40 22.84 -4.33 15.61
C ALA A 40 23.71 -3.09 15.32
N ALA A 41 24.51 -2.64 16.30
CA ALA A 41 25.43 -1.52 16.13
C ALA A 41 26.52 -1.82 15.10
N ARG A 42 27.14 -3.02 15.16
CA ARG A 42 28.12 -3.48 14.16
C ARG A 42 27.53 -3.61 12.76
N GLN A 43 26.29 -4.12 12.64
CA GLN A 43 25.60 -4.22 11.35
C GLN A 43 25.23 -2.84 10.78
N ALA A 44 24.82 -1.89 11.62
CA ALA A 44 24.55 -0.52 11.20
C ALA A 44 25.82 0.21 10.75
N GLU A 45 26.94 -0.01 11.43
CA GLU A 45 28.25 0.54 11.02
C GLU A 45 28.76 -0.08 9.71
N ALA A 46 28.62 -1.40 9.55
CA ALA A 46 28.97 -2.10 8.33
C ALA A 46 28.11 -1.64 7.13
N ARG A 47 26.81 -1.38 7.32
CA ARG A 47 25.94 -0.85 6.26
C ARG A 47 26.27 0.59 5.87
N ARG A 48 26.76 1.41 6.80
CA ARG A 48 27.19 2.80 6.52
C ARG A 48 28.53 2.89 5.81
N SER A 49 29.40 1.91 6.04
CA SER A 49 30.78 1.87 5.50
C SER A 49 30.94 0.98 4.28
N ALA A 50 29.94 0.15 3.94
CA ALA A 50 29.99 -0.68 2.75
C ALA A 50 29.82 0.16 1.46
N PRO A 51 30.73 0.01 0.47
CA PRO A 51 30.53 0.60 -0.84
C PRO A 51 29.32 -0.05 -1.52
N VAL A 52 28.49 0.76 -2.19
CA VAL A 52 27.34 0.27 -2.98
C VAL A 52 27.86 -0.65 -4.08
N PRO A 53 27.54 -1.96 -4.09
CA PRO A 53 27.94 -2.84 -5.16
C PRO A 53 27.22 -2.41 -6.44
N ILE A 54 27.98 -2.04 -7.47
CA ILE A 54 27.45 -1.98 -8.83
C ILE A 54 27.39 -3.43 -9.31
N GLU A 55 26.23 -4.06 -9.19
CA GLU A 55 26.04 -5.41 -9.74
C GLU A 55 26.15 -5.37 -11.27
N PRO A 56 26.97 -6.24 -11.89
CA PRO A 56 26.91 -6.43 -13.33
C PRO A 56 25.53 -7.03 -13.67
N ARG A 57 24.78 -6.35 -14.55
CA ARG A 57 23.52 -6.90 -15.10
C ARG A 57 23.82 -8.25 -15.74
N LEU A 58 23.42 -9.32 -15.06
CA LEU A 58 23.24 -10.61 -15.70
C LEU A 58 22.21 -10.43 -16.82
N PRO A 59 22.44 -10.98 -18.04
CA PRO A 59 21.40 -11.01 -19.06
C PRO A 59 20.21 -11.77 -18.48
N GLY A 60 19.14 -11.04 -18.21
CA GLY A 60 17.93 -11.57 -17.61
C GLY A 60 17.43 -12.75 -18.44
N ARG A 61 17.19 -13.88 -17.76
CA ARG A 61 16.34 -14.93 -18.31
C ARG A 61 15.00 -14.27 -18.61
N VAL A 62 14.71 -14.12 -19.90
CA VAL A 62 13.43 -13.61 -20.39
C VAL A 62 12.38 -14.64 -19.98
N GLY A 63 11.84 -14.50 -18.77
CA GLY A 63 10.53 -15.02 -18.47
C GLY A 63 9.62 -14.42 -19.53
N HIS A 64 8.84 -15.27 -20.22
CA HIS A 64 7.93 -14.85 -21.27
C HIS A 64 7.23 -13.57 -20.82
N ALA A 65 7.60 -12.45 -21.45
CA ALA A 65 6.82 -11.25 -21.37
C ALA A 65 5.43 -11.68 -21.83
N ALA A 66 4.48 -11.74 -20.89
CA ALA A 66 3.09 -11.65 -21.26
C ALA A 66 3.02 -10.46 -22.21
N ALA A 67 2.54 -10.72 -23.42
CA ALA A 67 2.55 -9.79 -24.52
C ALA A 67 2.19 -8.39 -23.99
N ILE A 68 3.10 -7.43 -24.19
CA ILE A 68 2.78 -6.02 -24.05
C ILE A 68 1.76 -5.76 -25.16
N VAL A 69 0.49 -5.93 -24.82
CA VAL A 69 -0.60 -5.37 -25.60
C VAL A 69 -0.38 -3.86 -25.59
N ASP A 70 -0.52 -3.24 -26.76
CA ASP A 70 -0.51 -1.79 -26.93
C ASP A 70 -1.66 -1.20 -26.08
N ASP A 71 -1.32 -0.69 -24.89
CA ASP A 71 -2.22 -0.57 -23.72
C ASP A 71 -2.71 0.87 -23.51
N ALA A 72 -3.35 1.44 -24.53
CA ALA A 72 -3.96 2.76 -24.43
C ALA A 72 -5.10 2.74 -23.38
N LEU A 73 -4.93 3.49 -22.29
CA LEU A 73 -5.96 3.63 -21.27
C LEU A 73 -7.22 4.28 -21.88
N PRO A 74 -8.43 3.78 -21.59
CA PRO A 74 -9.66 4.38 -22.13
C PRO A 74 -9.74 5.87 -21.79
N ALA A 75 -10.00 6.71 -22.80
CA ALA A 75 -10.05 8.16 -22.63
C ALA A 75 -11.41 8.68 -22.14
N ASP A 76 -12.44 7.84 -22.18
CA ASP A 76 -13.77 8.12 -21.66
C ASP A 76 -13.90 7.62 -20.22
N HIS A 77 -14.58 8.38 -19.36
CA HIS A 77 -14.70 8.05 -17.94
C HIS A 77 -15.43 6.72 -17.72
N ASP A 78 -16.55 6.49 -18.39
CA ASP A 78 -17.36 5.28 -18.20
C ASP A 78 -16.65 4.05 -18.75
N ALA A 79 -16.04 4.17 -19.93
CA ALA A 79 -15.19 3.13 -20.49
C ALA A 79 -14.01 2.80 -19.58
N PHE A 80 -13.40 3.81 -18.95
CA PHE A 80 -12.31 3.61 -18.00
C PHE A 80 -12.79 2.90 -16.74
N THR A 81 -13.91 3.31 -16.14
CA THR A 81 -14.47 2.66 -14.95
C THR A 81 -14.78 1.19 -15.21
N ALA A 82 -15.36 0.86 -16.38
CA ALA A 82 -15.64 -0.52 -16.77
C ALA A 82 -14.34 -1.33 -16.96
N TRP A 83 -13.34 -0.77 -17.65
CA TRP A 83 -12.03 -1.41 -17.84
C TRP A 83 -11.30 -1.62 -16.51
N ARG A 84 -11.41 -0.67 -15.58
CA ARG A 84 -10.66 -0.63 -14.32
C ARG A 84 -10.93 -1.82 -13.40
N ILE A 85 -12.10 -2.44 -13.48
CA ILE A 85 -12.46 -3.64 -12.72
C ILE A 85 -12.34 -4.93 -13.54
N GLY A 86 -11.94 -4.83 -14.81
CA GLY A 86 -11.81 -5.95 -15.73
C GLY A 86 -10.46 -6.67 -15.68
N ASP A 87 -10.32 -7.67 -16.55
CA ASP A 87 -9.22 -8.64 -16.52
C ASP A 87 -7.91 -8.15 -17.17
N ALA A 88 -7.93 -6.97 -17.79
CA ALA A 88 -6.77 -6.36 -18.44
C ALA A 88 -5.88 -5.54 -17.47
N THR A 89 -6.28 -5.42 -16.19
CA THR A 89 -5.53 -4.64 -15.20
C THR A 89 -4.36 -5.40 -14.58
N PRO A 90 -3.28 -4.73 -14.13
CA PRO A 90 -2.12 -5.39 -13.52
C PRO A 90 -2.47 -6.31 -12.34
N GLU A 91 -3.49 -5.92 -11.57
CA GLU A 91 -3.98 -6.66 -10.40
C GLU A 91 -5.06 -7.69 -10.72
N ALA A 92 -5.49 -7.87 -11.98
CA ALA A 92 -6.62 -8.74 -12.33
C ALA A 92 -6.50 -10.17 -11.80
N ARG A 93 -5.27 -10.68 -11.70
CA ARG A 93 -4.95 -12.03 -11.22
C ARG A 93 -4.84 -12.14 -9.69
N TRP A 94 -4.97 -11.04 -8.97
CA TRP A 94 -4.95 -11.06 -7.51
C TRP A 94 -6.25 -11.68 -6.98
N GLY A 95 -6.16 -12.32 -5.82
CA GLY A 95 -7.34 -12.85 -5.14
C GLY A 95 -8.27 -11.75 -4.63
N GLY A 96 -9.49 -12.15 -4.26
CA GLY A 96 -10.51 -11.24 -3.72
C GLY A 96 -11.31 -10.51 -4.80
N ALA A 97 -12.39 -9.84 -4.36
CA ALA A 97 -13.24 -9.05 -5.24
C ALA A 97 -12.55 -7.73 -5.64
N ALA A 98 -12.83 -7.26 -6.86
CA ALA A 98 -12.50 -5.90 -7.25
C ALA A 98 -13.54 -4.95 -6.67
N ILE A 99 -13.08 -3.87 -6.04
CA ILE A 99 -13.93 -2.84 -5.46
C ILE A 99 -13.78 -1.58 -6.32
N ALA A 100 -14.89 -1.19 -6.94
CA ALA A 100 -14.91 -0.05 -7.84
C ALA A 100 -14.76 1.28 -7.08
N ALA A 101 -14.37 2.32 -7.82
CA ALA A 101 -14.50 3.68 -7.33
C ALA A 101 -15.99 4.04 -7.15
N SER A 102 -16.26 4.97 -6.23
CA SER A 102 -17.61 5.39 -5.87
C SER A 102 -17.70 6.91 -5.75
N GLY A 103 -18.92 7.45 -5.73
CA GLY A 103 -19.17 8.88 -5.61
C GLY A 103 -19.84 9.46 -6.86
N PRO A 104 -20.32 10.71 -6.78
CA PRO A 104 -20.97 11.37 -7.90
C PRO A 104 -19.94 11.74 -8.99
N PRO A 105 -20.33 11.69 -10.28
CA PRO A 105 -19.48 12.20 -11.35
C PRO A 105 -19.25 13.71 -11.16
N GLY A 106 -18.01 14.16 -11.35
CA GLY A 106 -17.65 15.57 -11.21
C GLY A 106 -17.61 16.09 -9.77
N ALA A 107 -17.43 15.21 -8.77
CA ALA A 107 -17.23 15.64 -7.39
C ALA A 107 -16.06 16.63 -7.27
N ASP A 108 -16.30 17.78 -6.63
CA ASP A 108 -15.27 18.81 -6.42
C ASP A 108 -14.09 18.32 -5.56
N LEU A 109 -14.34 17.35 -4.67
CA LEU A 109 -13.34 16.67 -3.85
C LEU A 109 -13.30 15.18 -4.22
N MET A 110 -12.10 14.70 -4.54
CA MET A 110 -11.81 13.29 -4.69
C MET A 110 -10.85 12.84 -3.58
N VAL A 111 -11.08 11.65 -3.03
CA VAL A 111 -10.18 10.96 -2.11
C VAL A 111 -9.57 9.76 -2.82
N PHE A 112 -8.25 9.63 -2.72
CA PHE A 112 -7.49 8.55 -3.35
C PHE A 112 -6.68 7.77 -2.32
N VAL A 113 -6.84 6.45 -2.31
CA VAL A 113 -6.32 5.57 -1.25
C VAL A 113 -5.43 4.47 -1.81
N ASP A 114 -4.69 3.77 -0.94
CA ASP A 114 -3.71 2.77 -1.38
C ASP A 114 -4.39 1.56 -2.07
N CYS A 115 -5.24 0.84 -1.35
CA CYS A 115 -5.94 -0.35 -1.82
C CYS A 115 -7.19 -0.56 -0.97
N PRO A 116 -8.13 -1.44 -1.38
CA PRO A 116 -9.20 -1.88 -0.51
C PRO A 116 -8.68 -2.39 0.83
N GLU A 117 -9.44 -2.11 1.88
CA GLU A 117 -9.21 -2.66 3.20
C GLU A 117 -9.69 -4.11 3.29
N ARG A 118 -9.25 -4.81 4.35
CA ARG A 118 -9.63 -6.22 4.55
C ARG A 118 -11.14 -6.41 4.76
N ASP A 119 -11.77 -5.42 5.39
CA ASP A 119 -13.19 -5.46 5.73
C ASP A 119 -14.07 -4.85 4.63
N ASP A 120 -13.47 -4.30 3.57
CA ASP A 120 -14.21 -3.82 2.41
C ASP A 120 -14.89 -5.00 1.70
N ARG A 121 -16.13 -4.79 1.28
CA ARG A 121 -16.98 -5.76 0.58
C ARG A 121 -17.39 -5.20 -0.76
N ASP A 122 -18.26 -4.19 -0.71
CA ASP A 122 -18.86 -3.57 -1.88
C ASP A 122 -18.28 -2.17 -2.11
N LEU A 123 -17.75 -1.55 -1.05
CA LEU A 123 -17.35 -0.17 -1.02
C LEU A 123 -15.96 -0.03 -0.39
N LEU A 124 -15.17 0.94 -0.85
CA LEU A 124 -13.86 1.25 -0.23
C LEU A 124 -14.07 1.83 1.17
N MET A 125 -13.12 1.67 2.09
CA MET A 125 -13.20 2.29 3.43
C MET A 125 -14.47 1.89 4.19
N GLU A 126 -14.68 0.59 4.39
CA GLU A 126 -15.67 0.01 5.29
C GLU A 126 -15.03 -0.39 6.64
N GLY A 127 -15.83 -0.95 7.56
CA GLY A 127 -15.37 -1.38 8.88
C GLY A 127 -14.90 -0.22 9.78
N ASP A 128 -13.93 -0.50 10.65
CA ASP A 128 -13.43 0.50 11.60
C ASP A 128 -12.60 1.61 10.92
N VAL A 129 -11.87 1.25 9.85
CA VAL A 129 -11.18 2.22 9.00
C VAL A 129 -12.19 3.17 8.37
N GLY A 130 -13.27 2.63 7.81
CA GLY A 130 -14.40 3.39 7.28
C GLY A 130 -15.06 4.31 8.29
N ARG A 131 -15.30 3.83 9.51
CA ARG A 131 -15.90 4.65 10.58
C ARG A 131 -15.04 5.87 10.93
N LEU A 132 -13.72 5.71 10.96
CA LEU A 132 -12.82 6.85 11.16
C LEU A 132 -12.81 7.77 9.93
N PHE A 133 -12.79 7.21 8.72
CA PHE A 133 -12.86 7.96 7.48
C PHE A 133 -14.10 8.86 7.41
N GLU A 134 -15.29 8.32 7.71
CA GLU A 134 -16.53 9.11 7.75
C GLU A 134 -16.47 10.25 8.78
N ARG A 135 -15.86 10.01 9.94
CA ARG A 135 -15.65 11.07 10.95
C ARG A 135 -14.69 12.16 10.45
N MET A 136 -13.66 11.78 9.69
CA MET A 136 -12.72 12.72 9.08
C MET A 136 -13.41 13.60 8.03
N LEU A 137 -14.26 13.01 7.18
CA LEU A 137 -15.06 13.77 6.21
C LEU A 137 -16.06 14.71 6.90
N ALA A 138 -16.79 14.20 7.91
CA ALA A 138 -17.76 15.00 8.64
C ALA A 138 -17.10 16.20 9.33
N ALA A 139 -15.87 16.06 9.82
CA ALA A 139 -15.12 17.15 10.45
C ALA A 139 -14.79 18.30 9.48
N ILE A 140 -14.78 18.05 8.17
CA ILE A 140 -14.62 19.08 7.12
C ILE A 140 -15.92 19.38 6.38
N GLY A 141 -17.07 19.00 6.95
CA GLY A 141 -18.39 19.26 6.38
C GLY A 141 -18.68 18.51 5.09
N ARG A 142 -18.08 17.34 4.90
CA ARG A 142 -18.30 16.46 3.74
C ARG A 142 -18.91 15.14 4.16
N SER A 143 -19.59 14.47 3.23
CA SER A 143 -20.03 13.09 3.36
C SER A 143 -19.56 12.26 2.19
N ARG A 144 -19.64 10.94 2.31
CA ARG A 144 -19.35 10.00 1.23
C ARG A 144 -20.19 10.24 -0.04
N ALA A 145 -21.39 10.80 0.10
CA ALA A 145 -22.24 11.12 -1.05
C ALA A 145 -21.74 12.33 -1.86
N ASP A 146 -20.87 13.16 -1.29
CA ASP A 146 -20.41 14.42 -1.88
C ASP A 146 -19.01 14.33 -2.50
N ILE A 147 -18.34 13.18 -2.37
CA ILE A 147 -16.95 13.00 -2.77
C ILE A 147 -16.79 11.85 -3.78
N GLY A 148 -15.81 11.95 -4.66
CA GLY A 148 -15.28 10.80 -5.38
C GLY A 148 -14.33 10.02 -4.48
N LEU A 149 -14.41 8.69 -4.45
CA LEU A 149 -13.50 7.83 -3.70
C LEU A 149 -12.97 6.72 -4.61
N ALA A 150 -11.65 6.65 -4.75
CA ALA A 150 -10.97 5.66 -5.58
C ALA A 150 -9.67 5.17 -4.92
N SER A 151 -9.08 4.10 -5.47
CA SER A 151 -7.85 3.50 -4.98
C SER A 151 -6.82 3.27 -6.08
N VAL A 152 -5.54 3.14 -5.70
CA VAL A 152 -4.44 2.81 -6.63
C VAL A 152 -4.65 1.45 -7.27
N CYS A 153 -4.93 0.41 -6.48
CA CYS A 153 -5.39 -0.89 -6.96
C CYS A 153 -6.83 -1.17 -6.50
N VAL A 154 -7.65 -1.82 -7.33
CA VAL A 154 -9.07 -2.14 -7.00
C VAL A 154 -9.22 -3.50 -6.32
N ARG A 155 -8.19 -4.35 -6.38
CA ARG A 155 -8.14 -5.62 -5.64
C ARG A 155 -7.11 -5.51 -4.54
N ARG A 156 -7.40 -6.10 -3.39
CA ARG A 156 -6.48 -6.07 -2.26
C ARG A 156 -5.31 -7.05 -2.48
N PRO A 157 -4.05 -6.59 -2.46
CA PRO A 157 -2.90 -7.50 -2.45
C PRO A 157 -2.92 -8.39 -1.21
N THR A 158 -2.33 -9.59 -1.29
CA THR A 158 -2.23 -10.51 -0.13
C THR A 158 -1.53 -9.86 1.07
N THR A 159 -0.47 -9.09 0.81
CA THR A 159 0.30 -8.35 1.84
C THR A 159 -0.41 -7.08 2.33
N GLY A 160 -1.46 -6.63 1.65
CA GLY A 160 -2.11 -5.34 1.89
C GLY A 160 -1.27 -4.12 1.49
N ARG A 161 -0.20 -4.34 0.72
CA ARG A 161 0.62 -3.27 0.15
C ARG A 161 0.80 -3.51 -1.34
N VAL A 162 0.78 -2.43 -2.11
CA VAL A 162 1.01 -2.49 -3.56
C VAL A 162 2.40 -3.08 -3.84
N PRO A 163 2.50 -4.17 -4.61
CA PRO A 163 3.78 -4.75 -5.01
C PRO A 163 4.60 -3.78 -5.89
N ARG A 164 5.91 -3.73 -5.69
CA ARG A 164 6.80 -2.77 -6.37
C ARG A 164 6.88 -2.96 -7.89
N ASP A 165 6.73 -4.18 -8.36
CA ASP A 165 6.80 -4.56 -9.77
C ASP A 165 5.65 -3.99 -10.61
N VAL A 166 4.48 -3.78 -10.00
CA VAL A 166 3.31 -3.17 -10.67
C VAL A 166 3.06 -1.71 -10.27
N GLU A 167 3.76 -1.19 -9.27
CA GLU A 167 3.53 0.13 -8.68
C GLU A 167 3.59 1.25 -9.73
N ALA A 168 4.55 1.19 -10.66
CA ALA A 168 4.68 2.19 -11.73
C ALA A 168 3.45 2.21 -12.66
N ARG A 169 2.99 1.04 -13.11
CA ARG A 169 1.83 0.93 -14.01
C ARG A 169 0.54 1.33 -13.31
N LEU A 170 0.36 0.93 -12.05
CA LEU A 170 -0.78 1.37 -11.25
C LEU A 170 -0.76 2.89 -11.00
N GLY A 171 0.42 3.49 -10.84
CA GLY A 171 0.58 4.93 -10.76
C GLY A 171 0.15 5.66 -12.03
N GLU A 172 0.45 5.10 -13.21
CA GLU A 172 -0.05 5.64 -14.50
C GLU A 172 -1.57 5.58 -14.58
N ILE A 173 -2.16 4.44 -14.22
CA ILE A 173 -3.61 4.24 -14.18
C ILE A 173 -4.27 5.21 -13.19
N ALA A 174 -3.68 5.40 -12.01
CA ALA A 174 -4.17 6.31 -10.98
C ALA A 174 -4.16 7.76 -11.46
N ARG A 175 -3.05 8.23 -12.05
CA ARG A 175 -2.96 9.59 -12.62
C ARG A 175 -3.95 9.79 -13.76
N HIS A 176 -4.14 8.78 -14.61
CA HIS A 176 -5.14 8.82 -15.66
C HIS A 176 -6.57 8.92 -15.10
N HIS A 177 -6.90 8.13 -14.08
CA HIS A 177 -8.20 8.20 -13.40
C HIS A 177 -8.47 9.61 -12.84
N VAL A 178 -7.51 10.18 -12.12
CA VAL A 178 -7.65 11.55 -11.58
C VAL A 178 -7.79 12.56 -12.71
N SER A 179 -7.10 12.36 -13.85
CA SER A 179 -7.25 13.23 -15.03
C SER A 179 -8.62 13.15 -15.68
N LEU A 180 -9.28 11.98 -15.66
CA LEU A 180 -10.65 11.84 -16.16
C LEU A 180 -11.69 12.45 -15.20
N ALA A 181 -11.45 12.34 -13.89
CA ALA A 181 -12.33 12.91 -12.88
C ALA A 181 -12.17 14.43 -12.72
N ALA A 182 -10.98 14.97 -13.02
CA ALA A 182 -10.60 16.38 -12.94
C ALA A 182 -11.15 17.14 -11.71
N PRO A 183 -10.97 16.62 -10.47
CA PRO A 183 -11.54 17.24 -9.28
C PRO A 183 -10.83 18.57 -8.96
N LYS A 184 -11.51 19.51 -8.31
CA LYS A 184 -10.85 20.74 -7.84
C LYS A 184 -9.81 20.43 -6.77
N ARG A 185 -10.11 19.49 -5.88
CA ARG A 185 -9.25 19.04 -4.78
C ARG A 185 -9.10 17.53 -4.75
N LEU A 186 -7.89 17.08 -4.45
CA LEU A 186 -7.56 15.68 -4.27
C LEU A 186 -6.91 15.48 -2.90
N LEU A 187 -7.52 14.63 -2.08
CA LEU A 187 -6.93 14.12 -0.85
C LEU A 187 -6.31 12.76 -1.12
N VAL A 188 -4.98 12.66 -1.07
CA VAL A 188 -4.29 11.36 -1.17
C VAL A 188 -4.00 10.83 0.23
N MET A 189 -4.44 9.61 0.52
CA MET A 189 -4.32 8.99 1.83
C MET A 189 -3.51 7.70 1.72
N GLY A 190 -2.33 7.67 2.36
CA GLY A 190 -1.44 6.52 2.34
C GLY A 190 -0.26 6.65 1.34
N ASP A 191 0.76 5.82 1.56
CA ASP A 191 2.04 5.94 0.86
C ASP A 191 1.95 5.51 -0.60
N ALA A 192 1.16 4.49 -0.94
CA ALA A 192 1.05 4.06 -2.32
C ALA A 192 0.27 5.11 -3.14
N ALA A 193 -0.81 5.67 -2.58
CA ALA A 193 -1.56 6.77 -3.19
C ALA A 193 -0.69 8.03 -3.36
N SER A 194 0.05 8.41 -2.30
CA SER A 194 0.96 9.55 -2.34
C SER A 194 2.07 9.33 -3.38
N ARG A 195 2.69 8.14 -3.46
CA ARG A 195 3.71 7.87 -4.48
C ARG A 195 3.14 7.82 -5.88
N ALA A 196 1.95 7.27 -6.08
CA ALA A 196 1.29 7.19 -7.38
C ALA A 196 1.01 8.58 -7.98
N ILE A 197 0.55 9.53 -7.15
CA ILE A 197 0.13 10.86 -7.58
C ILE A 197 1.27 11.88 -7.49
N LEU A 198 2.03 11.89 -6.39
CA LEU A 198 3.00 12.93 -6.07
C LEU A 198 4.47 12.46 -6.17
N SER A 199 4.71 11.17 -6.43
CA SER A 199 6.06 10.57 -6.40
C SER A 199 6.80 10.75 -5.06
N MET A 200 6.06 10.91 -3.96
CA MET A 200 6.58 11.13 -2.61
C MET A 200 5.85 10.24 -1.61
N ASN A 201 6.51 9.86 -0.51
CA ASN A 201 5.81 9.23 0.62
C ASN A 201 4.99 10.29 1.39
N VAL A 202 4.01 9.85 2.17
CA VAL A 202 3.12 10.76 2.93
C VAL A 202 3.91 11.65 3.87
N ALA A 203 4.95 11.11 4.53
CA ALA A 203 5.79 11.85 5.46
C ALA A 203 6.43 13.11 4.82
N ASP A 204 6.84 13.00 3.55
CA ASP A 204 7.50 14.09 2.82
C ASP A 204 6.48 15.02 2.14
N ALA A 205 5.32 14.49 1.75
CA ALA A 205 4.31 15.20 0.97
C ALA A 205 3.33 16.01 1.84
N ARG A 206 3.04 15.59 3.06
CA ARG A 206 2.00 16.19 3.90
C ARG A 206 2.33 17.62 4.37
N GLY A 207 1.30 18.33 4.87
CA GLY A 207 1.45 19.67 5.44
C GLY A 207 1.69 20.81 4.43
N ARG A 208 1.53 20.55 3.13
CA ARG A 208 1.60 21.56 2.06
C ARG A 208 0.66 21.21 0.91
N PHE A 209 0.29 22.22 0.12
CA PHE A 209 -0.42 22.00 -1.14
C PHE A 209 0.55 21.55 -2.23
N HIS A 210 0.08 20.65 -3.08
CA HIS A 210 0.70 20.32 -4.35
C HIS A 210 -0.27 20.60 -5.49
N THR A 211 0.25 20.56 -6.70
CA THR A 211 -0.51 20.89 -7.90
C THR A 211 -0.36 19.75 -8.90
N LEU A 212 -1.48 19.24 -9.39
CA LEU A 212 -1.52 18.29 -10.51
C LEU A 212 -2.12 19.01 -11.72
N ASN A 213 -1.31 19.14 -12.78
CA ASN A 213 -1.73 19.77 -14.03
C ASN A 213 -2.31 18.72 -14.97
N HIS A 214 -3.52 18.96 -15.46
CA HIS A 214 -4.18 18.12 -16.43
C HIS A 214 -3.87 18.56 -17.86
N LYS A 215 -4.11 17.66 -18.82
CA LYS A 215 -3.84 17.93 -20.24
C LYS A 215 -4.72 19.03 -20.83
N ASP A 216 -5.94 19.17 -20.30
CA ASP A 216 -6.90 20.21 -20.70
C ASP A 216 -6.62 21.58 -20.08
N GLY A 217 -5.54 21.69 -19.29
CA GLY A 217 -5.15 22.92 -18.60
C GLY A 217 -5.85 23.14 -17.25
N THR A 218 -6.74 22.23 -16.85
CA THR A 218 -7.31 22.27 -15.49
C THR A 218 -6.25 21.89 -14.45
N VAL A 219 -6.45 22.37 -13.23
CA VAL A 219 -5.51 22.21 -12.13
C VAL A 219 -6.23 21.62 -10.94
N THR A 220 -5.72 20.51 -10.42
CA THR A 220 -6.16 19.92 -9.16
C THR A 220 -5.19 20.28 -8.05
N GLN A 221 -5.70 20.83 -6.95
CA GLN A 221 -4.94 21.01 -5.72
C GLN A 221 -4.89 19.68 -4.96
N VAL A 222 -3.70 19.21 -4.62
CA VAL A 222 -3.51 17.92 -3.93
C VAL A 222 -3.00 18.14 -2.51
N VAL A 223 -3.60 17.44 -1.55
CA VAL A 223 -3.14 17.37 -0.16
C VAL A 223 -2.90 15.91 0.18
N ALA A 224 -1.73 15.62 0.75
CA ALA A 224 -1.40 14.29 1.26
C ALA A 224 -1.68 14.18 2.76
N SER A 225 -2.23 13.05 3.18
CA SER A 225 -2.45 12.77 4.60
C SER A 225 -2.27 11.29 4.93
N HIS A 226 -2.22 11.00 6.23
CA HIS A 226 -2.12 9.64 6.74
C HIS A 226 -3.39 8.84 6.46
N HIS A 227 -3.22 7.57 6.09
CA HIS A 227 -4.34 6.65 5.89
C HIS A 227 -5.10 6.42 7.22
N PRO A 228 -6.44 6.31 7.26
CA PRO A 228 -7.18 6.12 8.51
C PRO A 228 -6.74 4.86 9.27
N ARG A 229 -6.41 3.77 8.57
CA ARG A 229 -5.79 2.56 9.17
C ARG A 229 -4.53 2.88 9.98
N PHE A 230 -3.64 3.73 9.46
CA PHE A 230 -2.45 4.15 10.21
C PHE A 230 -2.81 4.99 11.44
N LEU A 231 -3.85 5.81 11.34
CA LEU A 231 -4.33 6.66 12.45
C LEU A 231 -5.02 5.86 13.56
N LEU A 232 -5.60 4.70 13.24
CA LEU A 232 -6.13 3.77 14.24
C LEU A 232 -4.99 3.19 15.09
N ASP A 233 -3.89 2.78 14.44
CA ASP A 233 -2.71 2.24 15.12
C ASP A 233 -1.91 3.34 15.85
N ARG A 234 -1.86 4.54 15.29
CA ARG A 234 -1.06 5.67 15.78
C ARG A 234 -1.90 6.91 16.02
N ALA A 235 -2.65 6.90 17.12
CA ALA A 235 -3.53 7.99 17.50
C ALA A 235 -2.83 9.37 17.61
N ALA A 236 -1.54 9.41 17.95
CA ALA A 236 -0.76 10.66 18.02
C ALA A 236 -0.72 11.42 16.67
N ALA A 237 -0.76 10.70 15.55
CA ALA A 237 -0.75 11.27 14.21
C ALA A 237 -2.12 11.84 13.77
N LYS A 238 -3.17 11.73 14.59
CA LYS A 238 -4.48 12.33 14.29
C LYS A 238 -4.43 13.86 14.28
N SER A 239 -3.59 14.46 15.13
CA SER A 239 -3.39 15.91 15.17
C SER A 239 -2.78 16.43 13.86
N GLU A 240 -1.89 15.64 13.28
CA GLU A 240 -1.27 15.86 11.98
C GLU A 240 -2.30 15.75 10.85
N ALA A 241 -3.03 14.64 10.80
CA ALA A 241 -4.07 14.43 9.78
C ALA A 241 -5.16 15.52 9.84
N TRP A 242 -5.51 15.99 11.04
CA TRP A 242 -6.45 17.10 11.18
C TRP A 242 -5.98 18.39 10.51
N LYS A 243 -4.69 18.72 10.62
CA LYS A 243 -4.11 19.88 9.92
C LYS A 243 -4.21 19.73 8.42
N ASP A 244 -3.94 18.54 7.89
CA ASP A 244 -4.06 18.27 6.44
C ASP A 244 -5.51 18.43 5.97
N LEU A 245 -6.48 17.92 6.74
CA LEU A 245 -7.90 18.05 6.42
C LEU A 245 -8.36 19.51 6.42
N LEU A 246 -7.89 20.33 7.36
CA LEU A 246 -8.21 21.76 7.39
C LEU A 246 -7.75 22.49 6.12
N MET A 247 -6.67 22.05 5.48
CA MET A 247 -6.22 22.62 4.20
C MET A 247 -7.29 22.48 3.10
N LEU A 248 -8.16 21.48 3.19
CA LEU A 248 -9.24 21.26 2.21
C LEU A 248 -10.46 22.17 2.45
N THR A 249 -10.55 22.82 3.61
CA THR A 249 -11.69 23.66 4.01
C THR A 249 -11.56 25.13 3.62
N GLY A 250 -10.35 25.61 3.32
CA GLY A 250 -10.14 26.99 2.85
C GLY A 250 -10.89 27.24 1.53
N ASP A 251 -11.24 28.49 1.24
CA ASP A 251 -11.78 28.83 -0.08
C ASP A 251 -10.67 28.69 -1.14
N VAL A 252 -11.01 28.11 -2.30
CA VAL A 252 -10.13 28.25 -3.47
C VAL A 252 -10.23 29.73 -3.85
N GLU A 253 -9.19 30.52 -3.63
CA GLU A 253 -9.11 31.86 -4.22
C GLU A 253 -9.35 31.70 -5.73
N ARG A 254 -10.47 32.26 -6.20
CA ARG A 254 -10.88 32.30 -7.61
C ARG A 254 -10.00 33.27 -8.40
#